data_AF-A0A3C0N4N1-F1
#
_entry.id   AF-A0A3C0N4N1-F1
#
_cell.length_a   1.000
_cell.length_b   1.000
_cell.length_c   1.000
_cell.angle_alpha   90.00
_cell.angle_beta   90.00
_cell.angle_gamma   90.00
#
_symmetry.space_group_name_H-M   'P 1'
#
loop_
_entity.id
_entity.type
_entity.pdbx_description
1 polymer ?
#
loop_
_entity_poly.entity_id
_entity_poly.type
_entity_poly.pdbx_seq_one_letter_code
_entity_poly.pdbx_strand_id
1 'polypeptide(L)'
;DLPLKYEEIKTPLAPMKAPMLASEKKMVVVSIMRAGQGLLDGILELMPSARVGHIGLYREPTTHLTIEYYFKLPQDVEHRDILVV
;
A
#
# COMPACT_ATOMS: atom_id res chain seq x y z
N ASP A 1 4.19 -11.01 2.45
CA ASP A 1 3.45 -11.75 1.42
C ASP A 1 1.96 -11.55 1.65
N LEU A 2 1.16 -11.36 0.59
CA LEU A 2 -0.28 -11.09 0.73
C LEU A 2 -1.05 -12.41 0.92
N PRO A 3 -1.86 -12.56 1.98
CA PRO A 3 -2.56 -13.82 2.26
C PRO A 3 -3.62 -14.13 1.20
N LEU A 4 -3.74 -15.41 0.85
CA LEU A 4 -4.74 -15.94 -0.07
C LEU A 4 -5.85 -16.67 0.68
N LYS A 5 -7.08 -16.55 0.18
CA LYS A 5 -8.23 -17.36 0.56
C LYS A 5 -8.78 -18.08 -0.67
N TYR A 6 -9.40 -19.24 -0.48
CA TYR A 6 -10.04 -19.98 -1.57
C TYR A 6 -11.54 -19.76 -1.52
N GLU A 7 -12.11 -19.22 -2.59
CA GLU A 7 -13.54 -19.02 -2.73
C GLU A 7 -14.10 -19.90 -3.84
N GLU A 8 -15.32 -20.41 -3.64
CA GLU A 8 -16.00 -21.22 -4.65
C GLU A 8 -16.63 -20.30 -5.70
N ILE A 9 -16.21 -20.47 -6.95
CA ILE A 9 -16.72 -19.71 -8.09
C ILE A 9 -17.31 -20.65 -9.13
N LYS A 10 -18.32 -20.18 -9.87
CA LYS A 10 -18.87 -20.90 -11.01
C LYS A 10 -18.17 -20.43 -12.28
N THR A 11 -17.35 -21.30 -12.88
CA THR A 11 -16.80 -21.05 -14.21
C THR A 11 -17.82 -21.45 -15.29
N PRO A 12 -17.63 -21.05 -16.57
CA PRO A 12 -18.48 -21.50 -17.66
C PRO A 12 -18.53 -23.03 -17.83
N LEU A 13 -17.52 -23.77 -17.35
CA LEU A 13 -17.42 -25.23 -17.48
C LEU A 13 -17.89 -25.97 -16.22
N ALA A 14 -17.40 -25.58 -15.03
CA ALA A 14 -17.71 -26.22 -13.76
C ALA A 14 -17.41 -25.31 -12.54
N PRO A 15 -18.01 -25.59 -11.36
CA PRO A 15 -17.59 -24.95 -10.11
C PRO A 15 -16.12 -25.26 -9.77
N MET A 16 -15.38 -24.29 -9.25
CA MET A 16 -14.01 -24.49 -8.77
C MET A 16 -13.71 -23.62 -7.54
N LYS A 17 -12.73 -24.03 -6.74
CA LYS A 17 -12.17 -23.19 -5.66
C LYS A 17 -11.02 -22.34 -6.20
N ALA A 18 -11.27 -21.05 -6.39
CA ALA A 18 -10.28 -20.11 -6.91
C ALA A 18 -9.52 -19.41 -5.77
N PRO A 19 -8.19 -19.24 -5.88
CA PRO A 19 -7.44 -18.41 -4.96
C PRO A 19 -7.77 -16.92 -5.18
N MET A 20 -8.10 -16.23 -4.11
CA MET A 20 -8.43 -14.82 -4.06
C MET A 20 -7.54 -14.14 -3.00
N LEU A 21 -7.18 -12.88 -3.20
CA LEU A 21 -6.54 -12.09 -2.14
C LEU A 21 -7.50 -11.99 -0.94
N ALA A 22 -6.99 -12.28 0.26
CA ALA A 22 -7.77 -12.16 1.47
C ALA A 22 -8.05 -10.67 1.74
N SER A 23 -9.31 -10.26 1.58
CA SER A 23 -9.78 -8.88 1.65
C SER A 23 -9.70 -8.25 3.06
N GLU A 24 -9.22 -9.01 4.04
CA GLU A 24 -9.16 -8.66 5.46
C GLU A 24 -8.00 -7.70 5.75
N LYS A 25 -6.91 -7.79 4.99
CA LYS A 25 -5.77 -6.88 5.12
C LYS A 25 -5.77 -5.85 4.01
N LYS A 26 -6.32 -4.68 4.32
CA LYS A 26 -6.29 -3.53 3.42
C LYS A 26 -4.88 -2.94 3.42
N MET A 27 -4.28 -2.72 2.26
CA MET A 27 -2.94 -2.17 2.13
C MET A 27 -2.94 -0.63 2.28
N VAL A 28 -1.83 -0.09 2.79
CA VAL A 28 -1.51 1.35 2.72
C VAL A 28 -0.22 1.54 1.93
N VAL A 29 -0.26 2.38 0.90
CA VAL A 29 0.93 2.82 0.17
C VAL A 29 1.33 4.17 0.73
N VAL A 30 2.58 4.31 1.15
CA VAL A 30 3.12 5.52 1.75
C VAL A 30 4.20 6.08 0.85
N SER A 31 3.96 7.26 0.28
CA SER A 31 4.89 7.92 -0.62
C SER A 31 5.81 8.89 0.14
N ILE A 32 7.13 8.74 -0.03
CA ILE A 32 8.13 9.69 0.45
C ILE A 32 8.28 10.80 -0.60
N MET A 33 7.84 12.00 -0.24
CA MET A 33 7.86 13.13 -1.16
C MET A 33 9.29 13.58 -1.48
N ARG A 34 9.59 14.01 -2.73
CA ARG A 34 8.74 13.98 -3.94
C ARG A 34 8.95 12.74 -4.80
N ALA A 35 10.04 12.00 -4.59
CA ALA A 35 10.45 10.92 -5.49
C ALA A 35 9.47 9.74 -5.51
N GLY A 36 8.84 9.43 -4.38
CA GLY A 36 7.92 8.31 -4.26
C GLY A 36 6.59 8.48 -5.02
N GLN A 37 6.28 9.66 -5.56
CA GLN A 37 5.03 9.88 -6.30
C GLN A 37 4.97 9.11 -7.61
N GLY A 38 6.10 8.94 -8.29
CA GLY A 38 6.12 8.20 -9.57
C GLY A 38 5.74 6.73 -9.42
N LEU A 39 6.06 6.11 -8.26
CA LEU A 39 5.72 4.72 -7.99
C LEU A 39 4.31 4.57 -7.40
N LEU A 40 3.81 5.60 -6.71
CA LEU A 40 2.47 5.61 -6.13
C LEU A 40 1.40 5.39 -7.20
N ASP A 41 1.47 6.12 -8.31
CA ASP A 41 0.47 6.05 -9.38
C ASP A 41 0.38 4.63 -9.97
N GLY A 42 1.53 4.02 -10.27
CA GLY A 42 1.57 2.65 -10.80
C GLY A 42 1.06 1.58 -9.82
N ILE A 43 1.27 1.77 -8.51
CA ILE A 43 0.72 0.83 -7.51
C ILE A 43 -0.80 0.98 -7.40
N LEU A 44 -1.33 2.20 -7.50
CA LEU A 44 -2.77 2.45 -7.44
C LEU A 44 -3.51 1.88 -8.65
N GLU A 45 -2.88 1.83 -9.83
CA GLU A 45 -3.43 1.14 -11.00
C GLU A 45 -3.60 -0.37 -10.75
N LEU A 46 -2.63 -1.00 -10.07
CA LEU A 46 -2.67 -2.42 -9.74
C LEU A 46 -3.60 -2.73 -8.56
N MET A 47 -3.66 -1.83 -7.57
CA MET A 47 -4.43 -2.03 -6.35
C MET A 47 -5.25 -0.77 -5.96
N PRO A 48 -6.39 -0.52 -6.63
CA PRO A 48 -7.18 0.70 -6.43
C PRO A 48 -7.78 0.85 -5.02
N SER A 49 -7.90 -0.24 -4.28
CA SER A 49 -8.45 -0.28 -2.93
C SER A 49 -7.45 0.14 -1.84
N ALA A 50 -6.16 0.31 -2.20
CA ALA A 50 -5.13 0.72 -1.28
C ALA A 50 -5.36 2.16 -0.78
N ARG A 51 -5.11 2.41 0.50
CA ARG A 51 -5.12 3.78 1.05
C ARG A 51 -3.76 4.42 0.82
N VAL A 52 -3.73 5.74 0.75
CA VAL A 52 -2.50 6.50 0.50
C VAL A 52 -2.10 7.30 1.72
N GLY A 53 -0.83 7.18 2.09
CA GLY A 53 -0.14 8.02 3.05
C GLY A 53 0.98 8.80 2.38
N HIS A 54 1.39 9.91 3.00
CA HIS A 54 2.48 10.75 2.50
C HIS A 54 3.39 11.14 3.65
N ILE A 55 4.70 11.01 3.43
CA ILE A 55 5.73 11.44 4.36
C ILE A 55 6.66 12.42 3.63
N GLY A 56 6.87 13.58 4.22
CA GLY A 56 7.81 14.58 3.74
C GLY A 56 9.04 14.59 4.63
N LEU A 57 10.18 14.24 4.05
CA LEU A 57 11.48 14.25 4.71
C LEU A 57 12.44 15.14 3.93
N TYR A 58 13.30 15.87 4.62
CA TYR A 58 14.48 16.47 4.00
C TYR A 58 15.72 16.13 4.83
N ARG A 59 16.88 16.17 4.18
CA ARG A 59 18.16 15.93 4.81
C ARG A 59 18.77 17.25 5.22
N GLU A 60 19.09 17.41 6.49
CA GLU A 60 19.77 18.61 6.97
C GLU A 60 21.20 18.66 6.39
N PRO A 61 21.64 19.80 5.81
CA PRO A 61 22.92 19.87 5.09
C PRO A 61 24.16 19.58 5.94
N THR A 62 24.13 19.86 7.24
CA THR A 62 25.32 19.85 8.12
C THR A 62 25.51 18.55 8.88
N THR A 63 24.46 18.11 9.55
CA THR A 63 24.35 16.90 10.38
C THR A 63 23.99 15.67 9.56
N HIS A 64 23.46 15.88 8.34
CA HIS A 64 22.94 14.81 7.48
C HIS A 64 21.81 13.99 8.07
N LEU A 65 21.19 14.48 9.15
CA LEU A 65 20.05 13.85 9.76
C LEU A 65 18.79 14.10 8.92
N THR A 66 17.89 13.13 8.97
CA THR A 66 16.58 13.22 8.35
C THR A 66 15.65 14.03 9.25
N ILE A 67 15.06 15.09 8.70
CA ILE A 67 14.06 15.91 9.39
C ILE A 67 12.72 15.69 8.72
N GLU A 68 11.74 15.29 9.52
CA GLU A 68 10.34 15.18 9.11
C GLU A 68 9.69 16.57 9.08
N TYR A 69 9.06 16.91 7.97
CA TYR A 69 8.29 18.14 7.82
C TYR A 69 6.81 17.89 7.51
N TYR A 70 6.45 16.67 7.12
CA TYR A 70 5.08 16.31 6.80
C TYR A 70 4.81 14.84 7.11
N PHE A 71 3.72 14.57 7.80
CA PHE A 71 3.30 13.21 8.13
C PHE A 71 1.78 13.10 8.07
N LYS A 72 1.28 12.41 7.04
CA LYS A 72 -0.15 12.18 6.86
C LYS A 72 -0.41 10.73 6.51
N LEU A 73 -0.91 9.98 7.48
CA LEU A 73 -1.30 8.58 7.33
C LEU A 73 -2.80 8.38 7.59
N PRO A 74 -3.42 7.32 7.03
CA PRO A 74 -4.75 6.88 7.44
C PRO A 74 -4.80 6.53 8.94
N GLN A 75 -5.93 6.80 9.59
CA GLN A 75 -6.09 6.59 11.04
C GLN A 75 -5.94 5.13 11.48
N ASP A 76 -6.22 4.18 10.60
CA ASP A 76 -6.21 2.73 10.87
C ASP A 76 -4.97 2.03 10.30
N VAL A 77 -3.85 2.76 10.19
CA VAL A 77 -2.60 2.25 9.62
C VAL A 77 -1.97 1.11 10.44
N GLU A 78 -2.23 1.07 11.75
CA GLU A 78 -1.69 0.04 12.65
C GLU A 78 -2.20 -1.38 12.36
N HIS A 79 -3.37 -1.49 11.70
CA HIS A 79 -4.00 -2.76 11.37
C HIS A 79 -3.76 -3.19 9.92
N ARG A 80 -2.84 -2.51 9.23
CA ARG A 80 -2.68 -2.62 7.78
C ARG A 80 -1.23 -2.88 7.41
N ASP A 81 -1.04 -3.62 6.32
CA ASP A 81 0.29 -3.79 5.74
C ASP A 81 0.67 -2.49 5.00
N ILE A 82 1.91 -2.03 5.23
CA ILE A 82 2.41 -0.74 4.72
C ILE A 82 3.49 -1.00 3.67
N LEU A 83 3.33 -0.39 2.50
CA LEU A 83 4.34 -0.35 1.46
C LEU A 83 4.87 1.08 1.34
N VAL A 84 6.14 1.30 1.70
CA VAL A 84 6.81 2.60 1.61
C VAL A 84 7.53 2.71 0.27
N VAL A 85 7.30 3.81 -0.45
CA VAL A 85 7.82 4.07 -1.80
C VAL A 85 8.41 5.46 -1.96
#